data_AF-A0AA39LEZ1-F1
#
_entry.id   AF-A0AA39LEZ1-F1
#
_cell.length_a   1.000
_cell.length_b   1.000
_cell.length_c   1.000
_cell.angle_alpha   90.00
_cell.angle_beta   90.00
_cell.angle_gamma   90.00
#
_symmetry.space_group_name_H-M   'P 1'
#
loop_
_entity.id
_entity.type
_entity.pdbx_description
1 polymer ?
#
loop_
_entity_poly.entity_id
_entity_poly.type
_entity_poly.pdbx_seq_one_letter_code
_entity_poly.pdbx_strand_id
1 'polypeptide(L)'
;MNTRSLIAILAFCAVSVFSSAGSKYMDGLIDMVVDNESKAELTAAKNDVTLPKRDRNILILNVMMKQPAHDAFFIQLLNEQSKQARRNQLAQIHLKLVEPELVAAYNKLEELKLDMEISDYQQEQEERFILSTLTKRQRQTLETIGTDEFGA
;
A
#
# COMPACT_ATOMS: atom_id res chain seq x y z
N MET A 1 38.23 -23.93 -27.19
CA MET A 1 38.27 -24.25 -25.74
C MET A 1 39.07 -23.14 -25.08
N ASN A 2 38.59 -22.28 -24.18
CA ASN A 2 37.56 -22.44 -23.15
C ASN A 2 36.56 -21.29 -23.11
N THR A 3 35.33 -21.68 -22.84
CA THR A 3 34.17 -20.90 -22.44
C THR A 3 34.22 -20.53 -20.95
N ARG A 4 33.42 -19.51 -20.56
CA ARG A 4 32.88 -19.21 -19.21
C ARG A 4 33.78 -18.36 -18.32
N SER A 5 33.32 -17.28 -17.69
CA SER A 5 31.98 -16.70 -17.60
C SER A 5 32.05 -15.35 -16.88
N LEU A 6 31.19 -14.44 -17.35
CA LEU A 6 30.36 -13.50 -16.58
C LEU A 6 31.06 -12.54 -15.59
N ILE A 7 31.19 -11.26 -15.96
CA ILE A 7 30.16 -10.22 -15.73
C ILE A 7 29.87 -10.06 -14.22
N ALA A 8 30.72 -9.29 -13.54
CA ALA A 8 30.40 -8.67 -12.26
C ALA A 8 29.79 -7.28 -12.55
N ILE A 9 28.57 -7.25 -13.07
CA ILE A 9 27.70 -6.07 -13.01
C ILE A 9 27.21 -6.01 -11.57
N LEU A 10 28.00 -5.34 -10.73
CA LEU A 10 27.72 -5.11 -9.31
C LEU A 10 27.94 -3.63 -9.01
N ALA A 11 27.24 -2.76 -9.72
CA ALA A 11 27.18 -1.34 -9.41
C ALA A 11 26.03 -0.65 -10.15
N PHE A 12 24.79 -1.11 -9.95
CA PHE A 12 23.62 -0.25 -10.14
C PHE A 12 22.41 -0.83 -9.38
N CYS A 13 22.56 -0.99 -8.07
CA CYS A 13 21.38 -0.98 -7.19
C CYS A 13 20.88 0.47 -7.17
N ALA A 14 20.17 0.86 -8.23
CA ALA A 14 19.25 1.96 -8.15
C ALA A 14 18.23 1.56 -7.07
N VAL A 15 18.47 2.01 -5.84
CA VAL A 15 17.45 2.12 -4.82
C VAL A 15 16.50 3.20 -5.34
N SER A 16 15.63 2.79 -6.24
CA SER A 16 14.40 3.52 -6.52
C SER A 16 13.62 3.45 -5.23
N VAL A 17 13.72 4.51 -4.43
CA VAL A 17 12.82 4.80 -3.32
C VAL A 17 11.44 5.01 -3.93
N PHE A 18 10.76 3.91 -4.21
CA PHE A 18 9.33 3.89 -4.43
C PHE A 18 8.68 4.08 -3.06
N SER A 19 8.57 5.34 -2.65
CA SER A 19 7.80 5.74 -1.48
C SER A 19 6.31 5.55 -1.81
N SER A 20 5.80 4.33 -1.68
CA SER A 20 4.36 4.08 -1.64
C SER A 20 3.78 4.60 -0.33
N ALA A 21 2.46 4.81 -0.27
CA ALA A 21 1.77 5.17 0.98
C ALA A 21 2.01 4.14 2.12
N GLY A 22 2.30 2.88 1.76
CA GLY A 22 2.70 1.84 2.70
C GLY A 22 4.03 2.15 3.43
N SER A 23 4.95 2.88 2.79
CA SER A 23 6.22 3.26 3.42
C SER A 23 6.04 4.16 4.63
N LYS A 24 5.18 5.20 4.55
CA LYS A 24 4.98 6.16 5.65
C LYS A 24 4.28 5.53 6.86
N TYR A 25 3.34 4.62 6.62
CA TYR A 25 2.69 3.87 7.69
C TYR A 25 3.71 3.00 8.43
N MET A 26 4.53 2.25 7.68
CA MET A 26 5.60 1.43 8.26
C MET A 26 6.64 2.26 9.02
N ASP A 27 7.00 3.45 8.52
CA ASP A 27 7.91 4.36 9.23
C ASP A 27 7.37 4.76 10.61
N GLY A 28 6.08 5.14 10.69
CA GLY A 28 5.45 5.46 11.96
C GLY A 28 5.39 4.26 12.92
N LEU A 29 5.20 3.04 12.41
CA LEU A 29 5.24 1.82 13.24
C LEU A 29 6.64 1.57 13.80
N ILE A 30 7.68 1.69 12.97
CA ILE A 30 9.08 1.48 13.38
C ILE A 30 9.48 2.46 14.49
N ASP A 31 9.01 3.71 14.40
CA ASP A 31 9.26 4.73 15.42
C ASP A 31 8.62 4.40 16.79
N MET A 32 7.51 3.65 16.80
CA MET A 32 6.81 3.24 18.02
C MET A 32 7.43 2.01 18.69
N VAL A 33 8.28 1.25 17.99
CA VAL A 33 8.98 0.10 18.56
C VAL A 33 10.13 0.59 19.43
N VAL A 34 10.36 -0.06 20.58
CA VAL A 34 11.43 0.33 21.51
C VAL A 34 12.68 -0.52 21.29
N ASP A 35 12.52 -1.83 21.07
CA ASP A 35 13.62 -2.76 20.97
C ASP A 35 14.24 -2.82 19.55
N ASN A 36 15.56 -2.96 19.49
CA ASN A 36 16.30 -2.91 18.22
C ASN A 36 16.07 -4.13 17.33
N GLU A 37 15.77 -5.28 17.92
CA GLU A 37 15.50 -6.52 17.18
C GLU A 37 14.20 -6.38 16.38
N SER A 38 13.10 -6.01 17.04
CA SER A 38 11.81 -5.81 16.37
C SER A 38 11.85 -4.64 15.38
N LYS A 39 12.65 -3.59 15.64
CA LYS A 39 12.89 -2.53 14.65
C LYS A 39 13.55 -3.07 13.38
N ALA A 40 14.54 -3.95 13.52
CA ALA A 40 15.22 -4.55 12.39
C ALA A 40 14.27 -5.45 11.60
N GLU A 41 13.42 -6.23 12.27
CA GLU A 41 12.40 -7.07 11.63
C GLU A 41 11.39 -6.24 10.82
N LEU A 42 10.83 -5.18 11.41
CA LEU A 42 9.90 -4.29 10.69
C LEU A 42 10.59 -3.54 9.55
N THR A 43 11.85 -3.14 9.72
CA THR A 43 12.62 -2.48 8.66
C THR A 43 12.89 -3.43 7.49
N ALA A 44 13.22 -4.70 7.77
CA ALA A 44 13.40 -5.72 6.74
C ALA A 44 12.09 -5.95 5.98
N ALA A 45 10.97 -6.10 6.70
CA ALA A 45 9.65 -6.28 6.09
C ALA A 45 9.17 -5.06 5.29
N LYS A 46 9.53 -3.84 5.72
CA LYS A 46 9.29 -2.61 4.94
C LYS A 46 10.02 -2.64 3.60
N ASN A 47 11.24 -3.14 3.58
CA ASN A 47 12.10 -3.15 2.39
C ASN A 47 11.84 -4.35 1.47
N ASP A 48 11.14 -5.39 1.96
CA ASP A 48 10.72 -6.52 1.15
C ASP A 48 9.41 -6.20 0.40
N VAL A 49 9.57 -5.75 -0.84
CA VAL A 49 8.45 -5.41 -1.73
C VAL A 49 7.66 -6.64 -2.23
N THR A 50 8.18 -7.85 -1.99
CA THR A 50 7.57 -9.11 -2.42
C THR A 50 6.80 -9.82 -1.31
N LEU A 51 6.96 -9.37 -0.07
CA LEU A 51 6.25 -9.90 1.08
C LEU A 51 4.73 -9.71 0.92
N PRO A 52 3.92 -10.79 1.00
CA PRO A 52 2.47 -10.67 1.01
C PRO A 52 1.99 -9.77 2.14
N LYS A 53 0.93 -8.98 1.88
CA LYS A 53 0.35 -8.07 2.88
C LYS A 53 -0.06 -8.80 4.15
N ARG A 54 -0.60 -10.01 4.05
CA ARG A 54 -0.95 -10.83 5.22
C ARG A 54 0.24 -11.05 6.13
N ASP A 55 1.34 -11.55 5.59
CA ASP A 55 2.51 -11.94 6.37
C ASP A 55 3.13 -10.71 7.04
N ARG A 56 3.20 -9.61 6.28
CA ARG A 56 3.61 -8.30 6.83
C ARG A 56 2.69 -7.83 7.95
N ASN A 57 1.38 -7.91 7.78
CA ASN A 57 0.42 -7.46 8.80
C ASN A 57 0.46 -8.34 10.05
N ILE A 58 0.68 -9.65 9.91
CA ILE A 58 0.90 -10.56 11.04
C ILE A 58 2.18 -10.17 11.80
N LEU A 59 3.28 -9.90 11.09
CA LEU A 59 4.52 -9.45 11.70
C LEU A 59 4.31 -8.14 12.48
N ILE A 60 3.66 -7.14 11.86
CA ILE A 60 3.32 -5.87 12.51
C ILE A 60 2.55 -6.12 13.80
N LEU A 61 1.47 -6.91 13.75
CA LEU A 61 0.67 -7.21 14.94
C LEU A 61 1.50 -7.88 16.03
N ASN A 62 2.30 -8.89 15.67
CA ASN A 62 3.14 -9.62 16.62
C ASN A 62 4.19 -8.72 17.28
N VAL A 63 4.80 -7.80 16.54
CA VAL A 63 5.76 -6.84 17.06
C VAL A 63 5.05 -5.82 17.96
N MET A 64 3.98 -5.20 17.47
CA MET A 64 3.29 -4.11 18.16
C MET A 64 2.62 -4.58 19.47
N MET A 65 2.13 -5.82 19.53
CA MET A 65 1.57 -6.40 20.75
C MET A 65 2.59 -6.59 21.88
N LYS A 66 3.88 -6.65 21.56
CA LYS A 66 4.96 -6.75 22.55
C LYS A 66 5.42 -5.37 23.03
N GLN A 67 4.98 -4.30 22.38
CA GLN A 67 5.41 -2.94 22.73
C GLN A 67 4.58 -2.38 23.89
N PRO A 68 5.20 -1.54 24.75
CA PRO A 68 4.49 -0.88 25.85
C PRO A 68 3.41 0.09 25.33
N ALA A 69 3.52 0.57 24.09
CA ALA A 69 2.60 1.53 23.47
C ALA A 69 1.53 0.87 22.56
N HIS A 70 1.18 -0.41 22.76
CA HIS A 70 0.23 -1.14 21.91
C HIS A 70 -1.17 -0.47 21.85
N ASP A 71 -1.62 0.22 22.91
CA ASP A 71 -2.88 0.97 22.89
C ASP A 71 -2.88 2.11 21.86
N ALA A 72 -1.76 2.84 21.74
CA ALA A 72 -1.62 3.90 20.75
C ALA A 72 -1.67 3.33 19.32
N PHE A 73 -1.07 2.16 19.11
CA PHE A 73 -1.17 1.43 17.85
C PHE A 73 -2.61 1.04 17.51
N PHE A 74 -3.39 0.51 18.46
CA PHE A 74 -4.79 0.17 18.22
C PHE A 74 -5.66 1.39 17.90
N ILE A 75 -5.45 2.51 18.61
CA ILE A 75 -6.15 3.77 18.31
C ILE A 75 -5.81 4.25 16.90
N GLN A 76 -4.55 4.19 16.50
CA GLN A 76 -4.12 4.55 15.15
C GLN A 76 -4.77 3.64 14.09
N LEU A 77 -4.80 2.33 14.33
CA LEU A 77 -5.43 1.37 13.43
C LEU A 77 -6.93 1.64 13.24
N LEU A 78 -7.66 1.86 14.33
CA LEU A 78 -9.10 2.19 14.30
C LEU A 78 -9.37 3.50 13.55
N ASN A 79 -8.51 4.51 13.75
CA ASN A 79 -8.63 5.79 13.05
C ASN A 79 -8.43 5.64 11.54
N GLU A 80 -7.43 4.87 11.10
CA GLU A 80 -7.21 4.62 9.66
C GLU A 80 -8.34 3.79 9.04
N GLN A 81 -8.86 2.78 9.74
CA GLN A 81 -10.03 2.03 9.30
C GLN A 81 -11.27 2.91 9.14
N SER A 82 -11.51 3.82 10.11
CA SER A 82 -12.63 4.77 10.07
C SER A 82 -12.51 5.76 8.90
N LYS A 83 -11.31 6.30 8.65
CA LYS A 83 -11.04 7.15 7.48
C LYS A 83 -11.29 6.42 6.17
N GLN A 84 -10.80 5.19 6.04
CA GLN A 84 -11.00 4.37 4.84
C GLN A 84 -12.48 4.07 4.61
N ALA A 85 -13.22 3.69 5.66
CA ALA A 85 -14.66 3.45 5.58
C ALA A 85 -15.43 4.69 5.08
N ARG A 86 -15.07 5.88 5.59
CA ARG A 86 -15.68 7.15 5.15
C ARG A 86 -15.38 7.44 3.67
N ARG A 87 -14.13 7.29 3.24
CA ARG A 87 -13.74 7.49 1.83
C ARG A 87 -14.50 6.55 0.90
N ASN A 88 -14.62 5.28 1.28
CA ASN A 88 -15.36 4.29 0.49
C ASN A 88 -16.85 4.62 0.43
N GLN A 89 -17.45 5.09 1.53
CA GLN A 89 -18.84 5.55 1.53
C GLN A 89 -19.05 6.74 0.58
N LEU A 90 -18.18 7.75 0.66
CA LEU A 90 -18.23 8.92 -0.23
C LEU A 90 -18.06 8.52 -1.71
N ALA A 91 -17.10 7.63 -1.99
CA ALA A 91 -16.87 7.13 -3.33
C ALA A 91 -18.10 6.41 -3.89
N GLN A 92 -18.73 5.52 -3.11
CA GLN A 92 -19.94 4.81 -3.53
C GLN A 92 -21.13 5.73 -3.79
N ILE A 93 -21.21 6.88 -3.11
CA ILE A 93 -22.21 7.92 -3.41
C ILE A 93 -21.93 8.54 -4.79
N HIS A 94 -20.66 8.88 -5.06
CA HIS A 94 -20.26 9.53 -6.31
C HIS A 94 -20.40 8.58 -7.52
N LEU A 95 -20.10 7.29 -7.34
CA LEU A 95 -20.09 6.28 -8.41
C LEU A 95 -21.46 5.99 -9.03
N LYS A 96 -22.57 6.30 -8.36
CA LYS A 96 -23.93 6.07 -8.89
C LYS A 96 -24.25 6.85 -10.16
N LEU A 97 -23.48 7.91 -10.46
CA LEU A 97 -23.70 8.82 -11.58
C LEU A 97 -22.60 8.75 -12.66
N VAL A 98 -21.68 7.79 -12.56
CA VAL A 98 -20.48 7.74 -13.41
C VAL A 98 -20.53 6.58 -14.41
N GLU A 99 -19.67 6.69 -15.44
CA GLU A 99 -19.48 5.71 -16.52
C GLU A 99 -19.21 4.30 -15.96
N PRO A 100 -19.84 3.23 -16.50
CA PRO A 100 -19.71 1.86 -15.98
C PRO A 100 -18.27 1.34 -15.92
N GLU A 101 -17.43 1.73 -16.89
CA GLU A 101 -16.01 1.37 -16.93
C GLU A 101 -15.24 1.94 -15.73
N LEU A 102 -15.62 3.14 -15.27
CA LEU A 102 -15.00 3.77 -14.11
C LEU A 102 -15.41 3.07 -12.82
N VAL A 103 -16.67 2.67 -12.71
CA VAL A 103 -17.18 1.91 -11.58
C VAL A 103 -16.46 0.56 -11.48
N ALA A 104 -16.31 -0.14 -12.60
CA ALA A 104 -15.57 -1.40 -12.66
C ALA A 104 -14.10 -1.22 -12.26
N ALA A 105 -13.43 -0.19 -12.78
CA ALA A 105 -12.06 0.12 -12.42
C ALA A 105 -11.92 0.46 -10.92
N TYR A 106 -12.79 1.31 -10.38
CA TYR A 106 -12.80 1.65 -8.96
C TYR A 106 -12.95 0.40 -8.07
N ASN A 107 -13.95 -0.44 -8.37
CA ASN A 107 -14.20 -1.65 -7.58
C ASN A 107 -13.00 -2.59 -7.62
N LYS A 108 -12.36 -2.76 -8.78
CA LYS A 108 -11.16 -3.59 -8.91
C LYS A 108 -9.97 -3.03 -8.12
N LEU A 109 -9.79 -1.70 -8.10
CA LEU A 109 -8.78 -1.05 -7.26
C LEU A 109 -9.06 -1.28 -5.76
N GLU A 110 -10.32 -1.22 -5.33
CA GLU A 110 -10.68 -1.53 -3.94
C GLU A 110 -10.49 -3.01 -3.60
N GLU A 111 -10.82 -3.93 -4.50
CA GLU A 111 -10.53 -5.37 -4.34
C GLU A 111 -9.03 -5.62 -4.15
N LEU A 112 -8.18 -5.01 -4.97
CA LEU A 112 -6.72 -5.14 -4.86
C LEU A 112 -6.18 -4.62 -3.51
N LYS A 113 -6.77 -3.56 -2.95
CA LYS A 113 -6.39 -3.06 -1.62
C LYS A 113 -6.73 -4.06 -0.51
N LEU A 114 -7.86 -4.75 -0.64
CA LEU A 114 -8.35 -5.74 0.32
C LEU A 114 -7.70 -7.13 0.14
N ASP A 115 -7.09 -7.39 -1.02
CA ASP A 115 -6.37 -8.62 -1.26
C ASP A 115 -5.10 -8.69 -0.40
N MET A 116 -5.13 -9.62 0.55
CA MET A 116 -4.07 -9.84 1.54
C MET A 116 -3.00 -10.83 1.06
N GLU A 117 -3.25 -11.57 -0.03
CA GLU A 117 -2.33 -12.58 -0.56
C GLU A 117 -1.25 -11.95 -1.45
N ILE A 118 -1.54 -10.80 -2.05
CA ILE A 118 -0.60 -10.10 -2.92
C ILE A 118 0.35 -9.19 -2.13
N SER A 119 1.52 -8.94 -2.70
CA SER A 119 2.44 -7.93 -2.19
C SER A 119 2.06 -6.51 -2.67
N ASP A 120 2.64 -5.48 -2.05
CA ASP A 120 2.45 -4.09 -2.51
C ASP A 120 2.98 -3.88 -3.93
N TYR A 121 4.06 -4.58 -4.30
CA TYR A 121 4.59 -4.52 -5.67
C TYR A 121 3.59 -5.07 -6.68
N GLN A 122 2.99 -6.23 -6.38
CA GLN A 122 1.97 -6.83 -7.26
C GLN A 122 0.73 -5.96 -7.36
N GLN A 123 0.26 -5.41 -6.24
CA GLN A 123 -0.82 -4.43 -6.22
C GLN A 123 -0.47 -3.24 -7.14
N GLU A 124 0.72 -2.65 -7.01
CA GLU A 124 1.12 -1.50 -7.84
C GLU A 124 1.14 -1.83 -9.34
N GLN A 125 1.59 -3.03 -9.73
CA GLN A 125 1.56 -3.44 -11.14
C GLN A 125 0.13 -3.55 -11.67
N GLU A 126 -0.77 -4.18 -10.91
CA GLU A 126 -2.17 -4.34 -11.27
C GLU A 126 -2.91 -3.00 -11.30
N GLU A 127 -2.66 -2.12 -10.33
CA GLU A 127 -3.20 -0.76 -10.31
C GLU A 127 -2.76 0.03 -11.55
N ARG A 128 -1.47 -0.01 -11.91
CA ARG A 128 -0.96 0.63 -13.13
C ARG A 128 -1.62 0.08 -14.38
N PHE A 129 -1.84 -1.24 -14.45
CA PHE A 129 -2.54 -1.86 -15.57
C PHE A 129 -3.98 -1.34 -15.67
N ILE A 130 -4.75 -1.36 -14.57
CA ILE A 130 -6.14 -0.84 -14.53
C ILE A 130 -6.19 0.64 -14.94
N LEU A 131 -5.29 1.47 -14.42
CA LEU A 131 -5.26 2.90 -14.75
C LEU A 131 -4.87 3.15 -16.22
N SER A 132 -4.10 2.24 -16.83
CA SER A 132 -3.72 2.34 -18.24
C SER A 132 -4.89 2.09 -19.20
N THR A 133 -5.91 1.33 -18.79
CA THR A 133 -7.10 1.06 -19.61
C THR A 133 -8.09 2.23 -19.64
N LEU A 134 -7.90 3.23 -18.79
CA LEU A 134 -8.78 4.38 -18.66
C LEU A 134 -8.34 5.57 -19.51
N THR A 135 -9.29 6.41 -19.89
CA THR A 135 -8.99 7.71 -20.50
C THR A 135 -8.39 8.68 -19.47
N LYS A 136 -7.77 9.76 -19.95
CA LYS A 136 -7.23 10.82 -19.06
C LYS A 136 -8.31 11.42 -18.16
N ARG A 137 -9.51 11.67 -18.70
CA ARG A 137 -10.65 12.21 -17.95
C ARG A 137 -11.09 11.24 -16.85
N GLN A 138 -11.26 9.96 -17.20
CA GLN A 138 -11.63 8.92 -16.25
C GLN A 138 -10.62 8.81 -15.10
N ARG A 139 -9.30 8.80 -15.38
CA ARG A 139 -8.27 8.81 -14.32
C ARG A 139 -8.41 10.00 -13.36
N GLN A 140 -8.61 11.21 -13.89
CA GLN A 140 -8.81 12.41 -13.07
C GLN A 140 -10.07 12.32 -12.20
N THR A 141 -11.14 11.71 -12.72
CA THR A 141 -12.34 11.44 -11.93
C THR A 141 -12.05 10.43 -10.81
N LEU A 142 -11.28 9.36 -11.05
CA LEU A 142 -10.90 8.42 -9.97
C LEU A 142 -10.04 9.05 -8.89
N GLU A 143 -9.09 9.92 -9.26
CA GLU A 143 -8.21 10.62 -8.30
C GLU A 143 -9.00 11.52 -7.33
N THR A 144 -10.19 11.96 -7.72
CA THR A 144 -11.07 12.88 -6.95
C THR A 144 -12.28 12.18 -6.32
N ILE A 145 -12.47 10.88 -6.58
CA ILE A 145 -13.56 10.08 -6.00
C ILE A 145 -13.23 9.75 -4.53
N GLY A 146 -14.17 10.06 -3.62
CA GLY A 146 -14.02 9.74 -2.19
C GLY A 146 -13.12 10.70 -1.40
N THR A 147 -12.64 11.78 -2.03
CA THR A 147 -12.01 12.93 -1.35
C THR A 147 -13.04 14.05 -1.17
N ASP A 148 -12.98 14.78 -0.05
CA ASP A 148 -13.85 15.94 0.23
C ASP A 148 -13.62 17.13 -0.76
N GLU A 149 -12.72 16.99 -1.74
CA GLU A 149 -12.32 18.02 -2.70
C GLU A 149 -13.37 18.36 -3.78
N PHE A 150 -14.64 18.03 -3.57
CA PHE A 150 -15.77 18.63 -4.29
C PHE A 150 -16.41 19.80 -3.52
N GLY A 151 -15.69 20.38 -2.56
CA GLY A 151 -16.12 21.57 -1.82
C GLY A 151 -14.97 22.50 -1.43
N ALA A 152 -14.46 23.27 -2.40
CA ALA A 152 -13.80 24.56 -2.19
C ALA A 152 -13.92 25.43 -3.45
#